data_AF-A0A835TZM6-F1
#
_entry.id   AF-A0A835TZM6-F1
#
_cell.length_a   1.000
_cell.length_b   1.000
_cell.length_c   1.000
_cell.angle_alpha   90.00
_cell.angle_beta   90.00
_cell.angle_gamma   90.00
#
_symmetry.space_group_name_H-M   'P 1'
#
loop_
_entity.id
_entity.type
_entity.pdbx_description
1 polymer ?
#
loop_
_entity_poly.entity_id
_entity_poly.type
_entity_poly.pdbx_seq_one_letter_code
_entity_poly.pdbx_strand_id
1 'polypeptide(L)'
;MGFSGPNAYSHEILGVLGELALTMEKLPSWAAPQPVKKNLLTLRDEAYIGYEPLGVVLVIGAWNYPFVLVMQPLIGAIAAGNAVVVKPSEVSENTARLVAELLPQYLDKVSVAPCWTPGFSVLLGWGDPDTPALQDLYAVITGGVPETTELLTQRFDHILYTGNTAVGRIVMAAAAKHLTPVTLELGGKSPCYIDKDCDLAVACRRITWGKYMNCGQTCIAPDYILCDPSIQSKVVENIKATLKEFYGEDVKSSPDYGRIINQRHFKRVKSLLEGQKIAHGGETDEASCFIAPTILTDVSPESKVMEEEIFGPVLPIVTVRSVEEAIEFINLREKPLALYVFSNKKQLIRRVIAETSSGGMTANDVIMHSVVPDLPFGGVGHSGMGAYHGRFSFETFSHRRACLIKDLRWEVLSKLRYPPGSMEMVHLAKCLLLKQCNKSTVAQFISALLAGLKAVVAKVSFGSLLTL
;
A
#
# COMPACT_ATOMS: atom_id res chain seq x y z
N MET A 1 -15.01 -8.03 17.57
CA MET A 1 -15.34 -6.73 16.96
C MET A 1 -16.79 -6.32 17.22
N GLY A 2 -17.75 -7.26 17.31
CA GLY A 2 -19.14 -6.93 17.69
C GLY A 2 -19.95 -6.32 16.55
N PHE A 3 -19.57 -6.57 15.30
CA PHE A 3 -20.31 -6.10 14.13
C PHE A 3 -21.56 -6.92 13.85
N SER A 4 -22.60 -6.23 13.38
CA SER A 4 -23.73 -6.86 12.70
C SER A 4 -23.28 -7.53 11.40
N GLY A 5 -24.03 -8.55 10.96
CA GLY A 5 -23.79 -9.24 9.68
C GLY A 5 -23.73 -8.29 8.48
N PRO A 6 -24.66 -7.33 8.32
CA PRO A 6 -24.60 -6.33 7.25
C PRO A 6 -23.31 -5.50 7.26
N ASN A 7 -22.86 -5.03 8.44
CA ASN A 7 -21.63 -4.23 8.55
C ASN A 7 -20.37 -5.05 8.23
N ALA A 8 -20.32 -6.31 8.67
CA ALA A 8 -19.22 -7.20 8.29
C ALA A 8 -19.19 -7.43 6.76
N TYR A 9 -20.36 -7.59 6.14
CA TYR A 9 -20.46 -7.77 4.69
C TYR A 9 -20.04 -6.53 3.92
N SER A 10 -20.54 -5.34 4.30
CA SER A 10 -20.24 -4.08 3.61
C SER A 10 -18.79 -3.63 3.78
N HIS A 11 -18.22 -3.76 4.98
CA HIS A 11 -16.89 -3.23 5.29
C HIS A 11 -15.75 -4.19 4.93
N GLU A 12 -15.97 -5.51 4.95
CA GLU A 12 -14.92 -6.49 4.63
C GLU A 12 -15.21 -7.28 3.35
N ILE A 13 -16.38 -7.91 3.25
CA ILE A 13 -16.62 -8.90 2.20
C ILE A 13 -16.78 -8.25 0.82
N LEU A 14 -17.52 -7.15 0.72
CA LEU A 14 -17.78 -6.48 -0.55
C LEU A 14 -16.48 -5.98 -1.21
N GLY A 15 -15.55 -5.43 -0.41
CA GLY A 15 -14.26 -4.98 -0.91
C GLY A 15 -13.39 -6.13 -1.43
N VAL A 16 -13.39 -7.29 -0.76
CA VAL A 16 -12.68 -8.50 -1.22
C VAL A 16 -13.26 -9.03 -2.53
N LEU A 17 -14.59 -9.10 -2.64
CA LEU A 17 -15.25 -9.54 -3.88
C LEU A 17 -14.99 -8.59 -5.05
N GLY A 18 -14.96 -7.29 -4.80
CA GLY A 18 -14.59 -6.28 -5.80
C GLY A 18 -13.16 -6.45 -6.29
N GLU A 19 -12.20 -6.64 -5.37
CA GLU A 19 -10.78 -6.87 -5.69
C GLU A 19 -10.60 -8.15 -6.51
N LEU A 20 -11.30 -9.23 -6.14
CA LEU A 20 -11.33 -10.49 -6.90
C LEU A 20 -11.84 -10.29 -8.33
N ALA A 21 -13.01 -9.67 -8.48
CA ALA A 21 -13.62 -9.47 -9.79
C ALA A 21 -12.72 -8.62 -10.71
N LEU A 22 -12.16 -7.53 -10.18
CA LEU A 22 -11.22 -6.69 -10.92
C LEU A 22 -9.97 -7.48 -11.34
N THR A 23 -9.39 -8.23 -10.41
CA THR A 23 -8.17 -9.01 -10.65
C THR A 23 -8.41 -10.06 -11.72
N MET A 24 -9.52 -10.81 -11.65
CA MET A 24 -9.89 -11.80 -12.67
C MET A 24 -10.07 -11.17 -14.06
N GLU A 25 -10.67 -9.98 -14.14
CA GLU A 25 -10.85 -9.28 -15.40
C GLU A 25 -9.53 -8.78 -16.00
N LYS A 26 -8.65 -8.19 -15.17
CA LYS A 26 -7.48 -7.45 -15.64
C LYS A 26 -6.18 -8.26 -15.68
N LEU A 27 -6.09 -9.40 -15.01
CA LEU A 27 -4.87 -10.19 -14.89
C LEU A 27 -4.19 -10.49 -16.25
N PRO A 28 -4.89 -10.88 -17.33
CA PRO A 28 -4.25 -11.09 -18.63
C PRO A 28 -3.53 -9.84 -19.15
N SER A 29 -4.09 -8.65 -18.90
CA SER A 29 -3.47 -7.39 -19.30
C SER A 29 -2.31 -6.98 -18.38
N TRP A 30 -2.38 -7.30 -17.09
CA TRP A 30 -1.32 -6.99 -16.13
C TRP A 30 -0.09 -7.87 -16.35
N ALA A 31 -0.29 -9.16 -16.66
CA ALA A 31 0.79 -10.12 -16.91
C ALA A 31 1.47 -9.95 -18.29
N ALA A 32 0.85 -9.24 -19.23
CA ALA A 32 1.40 -9.05 -20.57
C ALA A 32 2.72 -8.24 -20.54
N PRO A 33 3.73 -8.59 -21.38
CA PRO A 33 4.94 -7.80 -21.55
C PRO A 33 4.62 -6.34 -21.89
N GLN A 34 5.31 -5.39 -21.26
CA GLN A 34 5.08 -3.95 -21.43
C GLN A 34 6.20 -3.33 -22.27
N PRO A 35 5.97 -2.98 -23.55
CA PRO A 35 6.99 -2.33 -24.38
C PRO A 35 7.44 -1.00 -23.77
N VAL A 36 8.74 -0.71 -23.83
CA VAL A 36 9.30 0.54 -23.28
C VAL A 36 9.81 1.48 -24.36
N LYS A 37 9.90 2.77 -24.00
CA LYS A 37 10.50 3.78 -24.87
C LYS A 37 11.98 3.48 -25.07
N LYS A 38 12.38 3.36 -26.34
CA LYS A 38 13.77 3.11 -26.76
C LYS A 38 14.52 4.41 -27.01
N ASN A 39 15.85 4.34 -27.03
CA ASN A 39 16.72 5.46 -27.39
C ASN A 39 17.44 5.21 -28.72
N LEU A 40 18.31 6.13 -29.15
CA LEU A 40 19.00 6.02 -30.44
C LEU A 40 19.84 4.74 -30.56
N LEU A 41 20.44 4.27 -29.47
CA LEU A 41 21.28 3.08 -29.45
C LEU A 41 20.48 1.78 -29.49
N THR A 42 19.22 1.83 -29.05
CA THR A 42 18.34 0.67 -28.93
C THR A 42 17.13 0.73 -29.86
N LEU A 43 17.06 1.70 -30.78
CA LEU A 43 15.86 1.98 -31.57
C LEU A 43 15.30 0.75 -32.32
N ARG A 44 16.20 -0.11 -32.80
CA ARG A 44 15.90 -1.34 -33.55
C ARG A 44 15.80 -2.60 -32.69
N ASP A 45 16.19 -2.50 -31.42
CA ASP A 45 16.08 -3.61 -30.49
C ASP A 45 14.63 -3.77 -30.02
N GLU A 46 14.30 -4.95 -29.51
CA GLU A 46 13.09 -5.15 -28.72
C GLU A 46 13.40 -4.81 -27.27
N ALA A 47 12.57 -3.97 -26.65
CA ALA A 47 12.74 -3.57 -25.26
C ALA A 47 11.39 -3.58 -24.56
N TYR A 48 11.27 -4.36 -23.49
CA TYR A 48 10.04 -4.49 -22.70
C TYR A 48 10.34 -4.78 -21.23
N ILE A 49 9.32 -4.65 -20.39
CA ILE A 49 9.30 -5.11 -19.00
C ILE A 49 8.40 -6.35 -18.94
N GLY A 50 8.95 -7.47 -18.48
CA GLY A 50 8.19 -8.67 -18.12
C GLY A 50 7.90 -8.71 -16.62
N TYR A 51 6.85 -9.41 -16.22
CA TYR A 51 6.51 -9.66 -14.83
C TYR A 51 6.69 -11.15 -14.53
N GLU A 52 7.40 -11.48 -13.46
CA GLU A 52 7.62 -12.85 -12.98
C GLU A 52 7.33 -12.91 -11.47
N PRO A 53 6.81 -14.04 -10.95
CA PRO A 53 6.56 -14.21 -9.52
C PRO A 53 7.85 -14.04 -8.72
N LEU A 54 7.73 -13.55 -7.49
CA LEU A 54 8.85 -13.44 -6.56
C LEU A 54 9.23 -14.81 -5.99
N GLY A 55 8.23 -15.64 -5.66
CA GLY A 55 8.42 -16.97 -5.08
C GLY A 55 7.40 -17.24 -3.96
N VAL A 56 7.86 -17.26 -2.70
CA VAL A 56 7.01 -17.45 -1.52
C VAL A 56 6.79 -16.12 -0.80
N VAL A 57 5.52 -15.70 -0.69
CA VAL A 57 5.10 -14.48 -0.02
C VAL A 57 4.53 -14.80 1.37
N LEU A 58 4.97 -14.06 2.40
CA LEU A 58 4.34 -14.08 3.72
C LEU A 58 3.37 -12.90 3.86
N VAL A 59 2.11 -13.19 4.21
CA VAL A 59 1.10 -12.18 4.54
C VAL A 59 0.75 -12.26 6.02
N ILE A 60 1.09 -11.23 6.79
CA ILE A 60 0.76 -11.12 8.21
C ILE A 60 -0.38 -10.11 8.38
N GLY A 61 -1.58 -10.62 8.67
CA GLY A 61 -2.81 -9.82 8.79
C GLY A 61 -2.99 -9.16 10.16
N ALA A 62 -3.65 -8.01 10.19
CA ALA A 62 -4.06 -7.35 11.42
C ALA A 62 -5.45 -7.83 11.91
N TRP A 63 -5.82 -7.44 13.12
CA TRP A 63 -7.03 -7.94 13.78
C TRP A 63 -8.29 -7.11 13.53
N ASN A 64 -8.15 -5.86 13.10
CA ASN A 64 -9.24 -4.89 13.07
C ASN A 64 -10.16 -5.01 11.85
N TYR A 65 -9.65 -5.54 10.74
CA TYR A 65 -10.46 -6.06 9.65
C TYR A 65 -9.82 -7.39 9.20
N PRO A 66 -9.99 -8.44 10.02
CA PRO A 66 -9.17 -9.64 10.00
C PRO A 66 -9.39 -10.51 8.77
N PHE A 67 -10.47 -10.27 8.01
CA PHE A 67 -10.70 -10.97 6.75
C PHE A 67 -10.12 -10.18 5.59
N VAL A 68 -10.46 -8.90 5.44
CA VAL A 68 -10.00 -8.09 4.29
C VAL A 68 -8.48 -7.91 4.27
N LEU A 69 -7.84 -7.69 5.43
CA LEU A 69 -6.39 -7.47 5.56
C LEU A 69 -5.55 -8.75 5.41
N VAL A 70 -6.22 -9.89 5.22
CA VAL A 70 -5.61 -11.16 4.83
C VAL A 70 -5.92 -11.45 3.37
N MET A 71 -7.20 -11.32 2.98
CA MET A 71 -7.68 -11.78 1.68
C MET A 71 -7.27 -10.85 0.53
N GLN A 72 -7.35 -9.53 0.69
CA GLN A 72 -6.91 -8.60 -0.36
C GLN A 72 -5.44 -8.78 -0.76
N PRO A 73 -4.47 -8.80 0.17
CA PRO A 73 -3.07 -9.06 -0.22
C PRO A 73 -2.85 -10.48 -0.75
N LEU A 74 -3.58 -11.49 -0.25
CA LEU A 74 -3.54 -12.86 -0.78
C LEU A 74 -3.96 -12.90 -2.26
N ILE A 75 -5.05 -12.22 -2.63
CA ILE A 75 -5.53 -12.15 -4.02
C ILE A 75 -4.44 -11.63 -4.96
N GLY A 76 -3.78 -10.53 -4.57
CA GLY A 76 -2.69 -9.95 -5.34
C GLY A 76 -1.48 -10.88 -5.48
N ALA A 77 -1.09 -11.54 -4.40
CA ALA A 77 0.05 -12.45 -4.39
C ALA A 77 -0.20 -13.69 -5.26
N ILE A 78 -1.42 -14.25 -5.22
CA ILE A 78 -1.86 -15.33 -6.10
C ILE A 78 -1.86 -14.86 -7.56
N ALA A 79 -2.43 -13.69 -7.84
CA ALA A 79 -2.50 -13.13 -9.18
C ALA A 79 -1.12 -12.91 -9.80
N ALA A 80 -0.12 -12.57 -9.00
CA ALA A 80 1.27 -12.46 -9.41
C ALA A 80 2.00 -13.82 -9.58
N GLY A 81 1.33 -14.94 -9.26
CA GLY A 81 1.86 -16.30 -9.46
C GLY A 81 2.70 -16.83 -8.29
N ASN A 82 2.55 -16.28 -7.09
CA ASN A 82 3.34 -16.68 -5.92
C ASN A 82 2.67 -17.82 -5.13
N ALA A 83 3.49 -18.57 -4.40
CA ALA A 83 3.04 -19.32 -3.24
C ALA A 83 2.83 -18.35 -2.06
N VAL A 84 1.88 -18.63 -1.17
CA VAL A 84 1.55 -17.69 -0.08
C VAL A 84 1.42 -18.42 1.25
N VAL A 85 2.10 -17.90 2.27
CA VAL A 85 1.86 -18.25 3.67
C VAL A 85 1.06 -17.12 4.31
N VAL A 86 -0.12 -17.44 4.80
CA VAL A 86 -0.98 -16.50 5.51
C VAL A 86 -0.82 -16.70 7.01
N LYS A 87 -0.56 -15.60 7.74
CA LYS A 87 -0.55 -15.55 9.20
C LYS A 87 -1.65 -14.61 9.68
N PRO A 88 -2.85 -15.14 10.01
CA PRO A 88 -3.93 -14.33 10.58
C PRO A 88 -3.57 -13.83 11.98
N SER A 89 -4.17 -12.73 12.43
CA SER A 89 -3.97 -12.24 13.79
C SER A 89 -4.67 -13.13 14.82
N GLU A 90 -3.93 -13.56 15.84
CA GLU A 90 -4.42 -14.31 17.00
C GLU A 90 -5.44 -13.53 17.84
N VAL A 91 -5.47 -12.20 17.72
CA VAL A 91 -6.39 -11.33 18.47
C VAL A 91 -7.82 -11.47 17.93
N SER A 92 -7.98 -11.79 16.64
CA SER A 92 -9.28 -12.08 16.00
C SER A 92 -9.44 -13.58 15.79
N GLU A 93 -9.37 -14.33 16.90
CA GLU A 93 -9.31 -15.80 16.95
C GLU A 93 -10.36 -16.52 16.10
N ASN A 94 -11.62 -16.06 16.13
CA ASN A 94 -12.70 -16.69 15.37
C ASN A 94 -12.47 -16.58 13.86
N THR A 95 -12.01 -15.43 13.37
CA THR A 95 -11.66 -15.25 11.97
C THR A 95 -10.40 -16.04 11.62
N ALA A 96 -9.39 -16.05 12.49
CA ALA A 96 -8.17 -16.83 12.28
C ALA A 96 -8.48 -18.34 12.11
N ARG A 97 -9.34 -18.89 12.97
CA ARG A 97 -9.83 -20.27 12.88
C ARG A 97 -10.58 -20.51 11.58
N LEU A 98 -11.55 -19.65 11.26
CA LEU A 98 -12.35 -19.77 10.03
C LEU A 98 -11.47 -19.75 8.77
N VAL A 99 -10.49 -18.85 8.72
CA VAL A 99 -9.52 -18.74 7.61
C VAL A 99 -8.70 -20.03 7.50
N ALA A 100 -8.19 -20.56 8.62
CA ALA A 100 -7.43 -21.81 8.64
C ALA A 100 -8.27 -23.04 8.23
N GLU A 101 -9.55 -23.05 8.58
CA GLU A 101 -10.47 -24.15 8.20
C GLU A 101 -10.90 -24.07 6.74
N LEU A 102 -11.19 -22.88 6.21
CA LEU A 102 -11.77 -22.71 4.88
C LEU A 102 -10.74 -22.64 3.76
N LEU A 103 -9.61 -21.93 3.91
CA LEU A 103 -8.64 -21.77 2.81
C LEU A 103 -8.25 -23.11 2.17
N PRO A 104 -7.86 -24.15 2.95
CA PRO A 104 -7.44 -25.43 2.40
C PRO A 104 -8.55 -26.24 1.73
N GLN A 105 -9.82 -25.84 1.85
CA GLN A 105 -10.95 -26.49 1.17
C GLN A 105 -11.15 -25.99 -0.26
N TYR A 106 -10.69 -24.77 -0.57
CA TYR A 106 -10.93 -24.10 -1.85
C TYR A 106 -9.67 -23.84 -2.66
N LEU A 107 -8.52 -23.64 -1.99
CA LEU A 107 -7.26 -23.31 -2.65
C LEU A 107 -6.36 -24.54 -2.79
N ASP A 108 -5.51 -24.51 -3.80
CA ASP A 108 -4.64 -25.63 -4.15
C ASP A 108 -3.74 -26.05 -2.98
N LYS A 109 -3.86 -27.33 -2.63
CA LYS A 109 -2.82 -28.06 -1.92
C LYS A 109 -1.77 -28.47 -2.95
N VAL A 110 -0.51 -28.62 -2.56
CA VAL A 110 0.52 -29.04 -3.51
C VAL A 110 0.13 -30.40 -4.09
N SER A 111 -0.33 -30.38 -5.33
CA SER A 111 -0.47 -31.54 -6.21
C SER A 111 0.66 -31.39 -7.20
N VAL A 112 1.80 -32.04 -6.97
CA VAL A 112 2.94 -31.95 -7.87
C VAL A 112 2.54 -32.57 -9.22
N ALA A 113 2.09 -31.76 -10.18
CA ALA A 113 2.15 -32.10 -11.59
C ALA A 113 3.54 -31.68 -12.10
N PRO A 114 4.31 -32.59 -12.72
CA PRO A 114 5.69 -32.34 -13.11
C PRO A 114 5.74 -31.47 -14.37
N CYS A 115 5.46 -30.17 -14.27
CA CYS A 115 5.84 -29.22 -15.32
C CYS A 115 7.18 -28.61 -14.95
N TRP A 116 8.22 -29.09 -15.63
CA TRP A 116 9.59 -28.63 -15.56
C TRP A 116 9.71 -27.14 -15.94
N THR A 117 9.72 -26.26 -14.94
CA THR A 117 10.33 -24.92 -15.05
C THR A 117 11.62 -24.90 -14.22
N PRO A 118 12.81 -24.90 -14.86
CA PRO A 118 14.08 -24.79 -14.15
C PRO A 118 14.14 -23.44 -13.41
N GLY A 119 14.04 -23.47 -12.09
CA GLY A 119 14.07 -22.28 -11.23
C GLY A 119 13.15 -22.36 -10.00
N PHE A 120 12.10 -23.19 -10.05
CA PHE A 120 11.12 -23.35 -8.94
C PHE A 120 11.59 -24.27 -7.80
N SER A 121 12.83 -24.78 -7.89
CA SER A 121 13.31 -25.93 -7.12
C SER A 121 14.11 -25.56 -5.86
N VAL A 122 14.00 -24.35 -5.32
CA VAL A 122 14.85 -23.93 -4.17
C VAL A 122 14.07 -23.61 -2.90
N LEU A 123 12.76 -23.34 -2.98
CA LEU A 123 11.98 -22.88 -1.82
C LEU A 123 11.02 -23.91 -1.19
N LEU A 124 10.86 -25.09 -1.80
CA LEU A 124 10.03 -26.18 -1.27
C LEU A 124 10.84 -27.30 -0.58
N GLY A 125 12.08 -27.03 -0.13
CA GLY A 125 12.91 -28.06 0.53
C GLY A 125 13.57 -29.06 -0.43
N TRP A 126 13.81 -28.69 -1.69
CA TRP A 126 14.58 -29.54 -2.61
C TRP A 126 16.08 -29.33 -2.35
N GLY A 127 16.59 -30.06 -1.35
CA GLY A 127 18.03 -30.07 -1.03
C GLY A 127 18.39 -30.61 0.36
N ASP A 128 17.44 -30.72 1.27
CA ASP A 128 17.63 -31.26 2.62
C ASP A 128 16.48 -32.24 2.95
N PRO A 129 16.75 -33.56 3.10
CA PRO A 129 15.72 -34.56 3.37
C PRO A 129 15.03 -34.40 4.73
N ASP A 130 15.58 -33.57 5.64
CA ASP A 130 15.04 -33.38 6.99
C ASP A 130 14.20 -32.10 7.15
N THR A 131 14.07 -31.27 6.10
CA THR A 131 13.19 -30.07 6.15
C THR A 131 11.77 -30.42 5.70
N PRO A 132 10.71 -30.18 6.50
CA PRO A 132 9.34 -30.39 6.07
C PRO A 132 9.02 -29.46 4.88
N ALA A 133 8.91 -30.03 3.68
CA ALA A 133 8.42 -29.29 2.52
C ALA A 133 7.00 -28.76 2.80
N LEU A 134 6.75 -27.49 2.47
CA LEU A 134 5.39 -26.95 2.44
C LEU A 134 4.54 -27.83 1.51
N GLN A 135 3.57 -28.55 2.09
CA GLN A 135 2.63 -29.41 1.36
C GLN A 135 1.48 -28.60 0.73
N ASP A 136 1.36 -27.31 1.07
CA ASP A 136 0.30 -26.42 0.59
C ASP A 136 0.90 -25.20 -0.13
N LEU A 137 0.36 -24.86 -1.31
CA LEU A 137 0.77 -23.69 -2.08
C LEU A 137 0.29 -22.39 -1.40
N TYR A 138 -0.80 -22.50 -0.64
CA TYR A 138 -1.49 -21.42 0.07
C TYR A 138 -1.74 -21.80 1.53
N ALA A 139 -0.67 -21.88 2.32
CA ALA A 139 -0.72 -22.37 3.70
C ALA A 139 -1.25 -21.30 4.68
N VAL A 140 -1.93 -21.75 5.74
CA VAL A 140 -2.33 -20.88 6.86
C VAL A 140 -1.59 -21.30 8.13
N ILE A 141 -0.85 -20.38 8.72
CA ILE A 141 -0.14 -20.58 10.00
C ILE A 141 -0.78 -19.70 11.06
N THR A 142 -1.45 -20.32 12.02
CA THR A 142 -2.01 -19.63 13.19
C THR A 142 -1.00 -19.62 14.33
N GLY A 143 -1.00 -18.56 15.13
CA GLY A 143 -0.14 -18.47 16.31
C GLY A 143 0.03 -17.03 16.78
N GLY A 144 0.61 -16.85 17.97
CA GLY A 144 0.91 -15.56 18.55
C GLY A 144 2.30 -15.06 18.20
N VAL A 145 2.88 -14.32 19.14
CA VAL A 145 4.25 -13.76 19.01
C VAL A 145 5.32 -14.85 18.87
N PRO A 146 5.33 -15.95 19.66
CA PRO A 146 6.37 -16.98 19.53
C PRO A 146 6.40 -17.62 18.15
N GLU A 147 5.25 -18.02 17.63
CA GLU A 147 5.11 -18.65 16.32
C GLU A 147 5.44 -17.66 15.19
N THR A 148 5.02 -16.40 15.32
CA THR A 148 5.39 -15.35 14.33
C THR A 148 6.90 -15.10 14.33
N THR A 149 7.53 -15.13 15.51
CA THR A 149 8.98 -14.93 15.64
C THR A 149 9.76 -16.06 14.97
N GLU A 150 9.33 -17.30 15.19
CA GLU A 150 9.92 -18.48 14.53
C GLU A 150 9.68 -18.43 13.02
N LEU A 151 8.46 -18.12 12.58
CA LEU A 151 8.10 -18.00 11.17
C LEU A 151 8.98 -16.98 10.44
N LEU A 152 9.27 -15.84 11.07
CA LEU A 152 10.13 -14.78 10.51
C LEU A 152 11.61 -15.16 10.43
N THR A 153 12.03 -16.32 10.96
CA THR A 153 13.39 -16.86 10.71
C THR A 153 13.51 -17.51 9.33
N GLN A 154 12.39 -17.96 8.76
CA GLN A 154 12.32 -18.62 7.47
C GLN A 154 12.55 -17.64 6.32
N ARG A 155 12.93 -18.17 5.15
CA ARG A 155 13.20 -17.36 3.95
C ARG A 155 11.92 -17.17 3.14
N PHE A 156 11.56 -15.92 2.92
CA PHE A 156 10.49 -15.49 2.02
C PHE A 156 11.05 -14.58 0.93
N ASP A 157 10.40 -14.54 -0.23
CA ASP A 157 10.76 -13.65 -1.34
C ASP A 157 10.04 -12.30 -1.26
N HIS A 158 8.97 -12.21 -0.44
CA HIS A 158 8.36 -10.95 0.00
C HIS A 158 7.63 -11.12 1.33
N ILE A 159 7.57 -10.08 2.15
CA ILE A 159 6.75 -10.07 3.37
C ILE A 159 5.83 -8.85 3.35
N LEU A 160 4.51 -9.07 3.36
CA LEU A 160 3.53 -8.03 3.63
C LEU A 160 3.07 -8.11 5.09
N TYR A 161 3.17 -7.00 5.81
CA TYR A 161 2.74 -6.87 7.20
C TYR A 161 1.79 -5.70 7.35
N THR A 162 0.62 -5.94 7.94
CA THR A 162 -0.28 -4.88 8.40
C THR A 162 -0.32 -4.85 9.92
N GLY A 163 -0.11 -3.68 10.52
CA GLY A 163 -0.23 -3.51 11.96
C GLY A 163 0.40 -2.22 12.49
N ASN A 164 1.30 -2.32 13.46
CA ASN A 164 1.85 -1.16 14.17
C ASN A 164 3.35 -0.97 13.90
N THR A 165 3.84 0.26 14.05
CA THR A 165 5.22 0.63 13.73
C THR A 165 6.27 -0.13 14.51
N ALA A 166 6.02 -0.43 15.79
CA ALA A 166 6.99 -1.15 16.61
C ALA A 166 7.24 -2.56 16.06
N VAL A 167 6.18 -3.27 15.68
CA VAL A 167 6.29 -4.61 15.08
C VAL A 167 6.73 -4.53 13.61
N GLY A 168 6.35 -3.50 12.86
CA GLY A 168 6.86 -3.26 11.50
C GLY A 168 8.40 -3.20 11.45
N ARG A 169 9.04 -2.57 12.45
CA ARG A 169 10.50 -2.59 12.61
C ARG A 169 11.07 -3.99 12.89
N ILE A 170 10.37 -4.81 13.67
CA ILE A 170 10.78 -6.20 13.95
C ILE A 170 10.70 -7.04 12.68
N VAL A 171 9.61 -6.92 11.92
CA VAL A 171 9.43 -7.62 10.64
C VAL A 171 10.54 -7.22 9.66
N MET A 172 10.79 -5.93 9.50
CA MET A 172 11.85 -5.44 8.60
C MET A 172 13.25 -5.90 9.04
N ALA A 173 13.51 -5.94 10.36
CA ALA A 173 14.78 -6.44 10.88
C ALA A 173 14.98 -7.95 10.63
N ALA A 174 13.90 -8.74 10.67
CA ALA A 174 13.95 -10.15 10.29
C ALA A 174 14.17 -10.32 8.78
N ALA A 175 13.44 -9.56 7.96
CA ALA A 175 13.56 -9.57 6.51
C ALA A 175 14.99 -9.23 6.02
N ALA A 176 15.67 -8.33 6.73
CA ALA A 176 17.05 -7.94 6.41
C ALA A 176 18.05 -9.12 6.41
N LYS A 177 17.79 -10.19 7.18
CA LYS A 177 18.66 -11.39 7.23
C LYS A 177 18.71 -12.13 5.89
N HIS A 178 17.64 -12.04 5.10
CA HIS A 178 17.48 -12.72 3.81
C HIS A 178 17.42 -11.75 2.62
N LEU A 179 17.63 -10.46 2.88
CA LEU A 179 17.42 -9.37 1.91
C LEU A 179 16.01 -9.40 1.28
N THR A 180 15.02 -9.82 2.06
CA THR A 180 13.63 -9.95 1.62
C THR A 180 12.98 -8.56 1.53
N PRO A 181 12.39 -8.17 0.39
CA PRO A 181 11.59 -6.94 0.31
C PRO A 181 10.35 -7.03 1.20
N VAL A 182 9.92 -5.86 1.71
CA VAL A 182 8.76 -5.76 2.60
C VAL A 182 7.75 -4.72 2.11
N THR A 183 6.47 -5.02 2.32
CA THR A 183 5.37 -4.04 2.30
C THR A 183 4.87 -3.90 3.72
N LEU A 184 4.94 -2.69 4.27
CA LEU A 184 4.55 -2.39 5.65
C LEU A 184 3.38 -1.41 5.65
N GLU A 185 2.20 -1.90 5.99
CA GLU A 185 0.99 -1.10 6.18
C GLU A 185 0.83 -0.81 7.67
N LEU A 186 1.26 0.37 8.11
CA LEU A 186 1.31 0.74 9.52
C LEU A 186 0.24 1.79 9.85
N GLY A 187 0.29 2.34 11.05
CA GLY A 187 -0.68 3.31 11.54
C GLY A 187 -0.15 4.74 11.57
N GLY A 188 -0.70 5.51 12.50
CA GLY A 188 -0.38 6.92 12.72
C GLY A 188 -1.64 7.74 12.96
N LYS A 189 -1.46 8.99 13.39
CA LYS A 189 -2.60 9.86 13.70
C LYS A 189 -3.05 10.60 12.45
N SER A 190 -4.03 10.07 11.72
CA SER A 190 -4.57 10.68 10.50
C SER A 190 -5.31 11.99 10.80
N PRO A 191 -4.77 13.18 10.44
CA PRO A 191 -5.38 14.47 10.75
C PRO A 191 -6.62 14.73 9.89
N CYS A 192 -7.57 15.46 10.45
CA CYS A 192 -8.74 15.96 9.72
C CYS A 192 -8.92 17.47 9.91
N TYR A 193 -8.49 18.26 8.92
CA TYR A 193 -8.68 19.71 8.94
C TYR A 193 -10.06 20.12 8.44
N ILE A 194 -10.74 21.01 9.16
CA ILE A 194 -12.02 21.59 8.78
C ILE A 194 -11.87 23.11 8.60
N ASP A 195 -12.00 23.60 7.37
CA ASP A 195 -12.05 25.04 7.05
C ASP A 195 -13.37 25.65 7.53
N LYS A 196 -13.35 26.95 7.84
CA LYS A 196 -14.53 27.74 8.20
C LYS A 196 -15.52 27.87 7.04
N ASP A 197 -15.02 27.84 5.80
CA ASP A 197 -15.83 27.83 4.58
C ASP A 197 -16.06 26.39 4.09
N CYS A 198 -16.86 25.64 4.85
CA CYS A 198 -17.36 24.32 4.43
C CYS A 198 -18.78 24.09 4.98
N ASP A 199 -19.51 23.15 4.37
CA ASP A 199 -20.77 22.67 4.93
C ASP A 199 -20.46 21.78 6.14
N LEU A 200 -20.55 22.37 7.34
CA LEU A 200 -20.23 21.67 8.59
C LEU A 200 -21.15 20.48 8.86
N ALA A 201 -22.41 20.51 8.41
CA ALA A 201 -23.33 19.39 8.62
C ALA A 201 -22.86 18.17 7.81
N VAL A 202 -22.55 18.37 6.52
CA VAL A 202 -22.03 17.31 5.65
C VAL A 202 -20.66 16.83 6.11
N ALA A 203 -19.75 17.77 6.44
CA ALA A 203 -18.41 17.44 6.89
C ALA A 203 -18.44 16.59 8.17
N CYS A 204 -19.17 17.04 9.19
CA CYS A 204 -19.29 16.32 10.46
C CYS A 204 -19.99 14.97 10.30
N ARG A 205 -20.98 14.86 9.42
CA ARG A 205 -21.63 13.58 9.12
C ARG A 205 -20.63 12.54 8.59
N ARG A 206 -19.82 12.93 7.60
CA ARG A 206 -18.78 12.07 7.00
C ARG A 206 -17.71 11.69 8.01
N ILE A 207 -17.22 12.66 8.79
CA ILE A 207 -16.22 12.41 9.84
C ILE A 207 -16.77 11.47 10.91
N THR A 208 -18.02 11.63 11.33
CA THR A 208 -18.67 10.76 12.32
C THR A 208 -18.73 9.31 11.81
N TRP A 209 -19.13 9.10 10.56
CA TRP A 209 -19.14 7.77 9.96
C TRP A 209 -17.73 7.14 9.97
N GLY A 210 -16.72 7.83 9.45
CA GLY A 210 -15.36 7.28 9.40
C GLY A 210 -14.70 7.12 10.78
N LYS A 211 -15.01 7.99 11.75
CA LYS A 211 -14.45 7.91 13.11
C LYS A 211 -15.00 6.74 13.90
N TYR A 212 -16.32 6.54 13.86
CA TYR A 212 -16.99 5.61 14.75
C TYR A 212 -17.30 4.26 14.10
N MET A 213 -17.09 4.13 12.78
CA MET A 213 -16.94 2.83 12.12
C MET A 213 -15.89 1.99 12.86
N ASN A 214 -16.23 0.73 13.14
CA ASN A 214 -15.40 -0.19 13.92
C ASN A 214 -14.97 0.32 15.31
N CYS A 215 -15.76 1.21 15.92
CA CYS A 215 -15.36 1.95 17.11
C CYS A 215 -14.02 2.68 16.95
N GLY A 216 -13.72 3.19 15.76
CA GLY A 216 -12.47 3.90 15.47
C GLY A 216 -11.22 3.03 15.41
N GLN A 217 -11.38 1.69 15.40
CA GLN A 217 -10.27 0.73 15.24
C GLN A 217 -9.89 0.58 13.76
N THR A 218 -9.48 1.69 13.13
CA THR A 218 -9.19 1.76 11.70
C THR A 218 -7.97 2.66 11.48
N CYS A 219 -6.93 2.16 10.80
CA CYS A 219 -5.67 2.90 10.58
C CYS A 219 -5.87 4.23 9.82
N ILE A 220 -6.91 4.28 8.98
CA ILE A 220 -7.30 5.46 8.21
C ILE A 220 -8.49 6.22 8.83
N ALA A 221 -8.97 5.88 10.03
CA ALA A 221 -9.98 6.71 10.70
C ALA A 221 -9.43 8.14 10.90
N PRO A 222 -10.27 9.20 10.80
CA PRO A 222 -9.86 10.53 11.23
C PRO A 222 -9.52 10.47 12.72
N ASP A 223 -8.23 10.56 13.06
CA ASP A 223 -7.79 10.33 14.43
C ASP A 223 -8.17 11.53 15.31
N TYR A 224 -7.94 12.74 14.81
CA TYR A 224 -8.23 14.02 15.46
C TYR A 224 -8.69 15.10 14.45
N ILE A 225 -9.39 16.11 14.95
CA ILE A 225 -9.81 17.28 14.17
C ILE A 225 -8.88 18.46 14.45
N LEU A 226 -8.55 19.19 13.38
CA LEU A 226 -7.98 20.54 13.41
C LEU A 226 -9.02 21.53 12.88
N CYS A 227 -9.42 22.51 13.67
CA CYS A 227 -10.38 23.52 13.21
C CYS A 227 -10.20 24.86 13.91
N ASP A 228 -10.80 25.92 13.35
CA ASP A 228 -10.81 27.22 14.01
C ASP A 228 -11.62 27.20 15.32
N PRO A 229 -11.17 27.88 16.40
CA PRO A 229 -11.92 27.95 17.65
C PRO A 229 -13.38 28.38 17.47
N SER A 230 -13.66 29.27 16.52
CA SER A 230 -15.01 29.80 16.26
C SER A 230 -16.01 28.77 15.71
N ILE A 231 -15.54 27.63 15.19
CA ILE A 231 -16.39 26.55 14.68
C ILE A 231 -16.41 25.30 15.56
N GLN A 232 -15.56 25.22 16.60
CA GLN A 232 -15.45 24.03 17.46
C GLN A 232 -16.81 23.60 18.04
N SER A 233 -17.58 24.53 18.61
CA SER A 233 -18.90 24.23 19.18
C SER A 233 -19.89 23.70 18.14
N LYS A 234 -19.88 24.27 16.93
CA LYS A 234 -20.74 23.82 15.82
C LYS A 234 -20.34 22.43 15.34
N VAL A 235 -19.04 22.12 15.29
CA VAL A 235 -18.54 20.77 14.95
C VAL A 235 -19.05 19.76 15.98
N VAL A 236 -18.92 20.06 17.27
CA VAL A 236 -19.43 19.19 18.36
C VAL A 236 -20.92 18.92 18.20
N GLU A 237 -21.75 19.95 18.00
CA GLU A 237 -23.21 19.76 17.88
C GLU A 237 -23.61 18.97 16.62
N ASN A 238 -22.94 19.17 15.48
CA ASN A 238 -23.25 18.40 14.27
C ASN A 238 -22.84 16.93 14.40
N ILE A 239 -21.71 16.64 15.06
CA ILE A 239 -21.29 15.26 15.34
C ILE A 239 -22.27 14.59 16.31
N LYS A 240 -22.68 15.27 17.39
CA LYS A 240 -23.70 14.77 18.33
C LYS A 240 -25.02 14.44 17.64
N ALA A 241 -25.50 15.33 16.77
CA ALA A 241 -26.72 15.10 16.01
C ALA A 241 -26.60 13.86 15.10
N THR A 242 -25.45 13.71 14.42
CA THR A 242 -25.19 12.55 13.56
C THR A 242 -25.08 11.26 14.37
N LEU A 243 -24.42 11.27 15.53
CA LEU A 243 -24.30 10.09 16.40
C LEU A 243 -25.66 9.56 16.84
N LYS A 244 -26.57 10.45 17.22
CA LYS A 244 -27.94 10.11 17.57
C LYS A 244 -28.71 9.53 16.37
N GLU A 245 -28.47 10.04 15.16
CA GLU A 245 -29.06 9.46 13.94
C GLU A 245 -28.53 8.05 13.66
N PHE A 246 -27.21 7.84 13.76
CA PHE A 246 -26.57 6.58 13.41
C PHE A 246 -26.83 5.46 14.41
N TYR A 247 -26.81 5.78 15.71
CA TYR A 247 -26.79 4.77 16.77
C TYR A 247 -27.97 4.88 17.73
N GLY A 248 -28.84 5.87 17.57
CA GLY A 248 -29.94 6.14 18.49
C GLY A 248 -29.48 6.77 19.81
N GLU A 249 -30.38 6.78 20.80
CA GLU A 249 -30.10 7.32 22.14
C GLU A 249 -29.23 6.37 22.98
N ASP A 250 -29.51 5.06 22.91
CA ASP A 250 -28.74 4.03 23.61
C ASP A 250 -27.74 3.37 22.66
N VAL A 251 -26.61 4.05 22.45
CA VAL A 251 -25.51 3.57 21.58
C VAL A 251 -25.00 2.19 21.99
N LYS A 252 -25.06 1.85 23.28
CA LYS A 252 -24.58 0.55 23.78
C LYS A 252 -25.44 -0.59 23.23
N SER A 253 -26.74 -0.37 23.06
CA SER A 253 -27.66 -1.34 22.47
C SER A 253 -27.62 -1.40 20.94
N SER A 254 -27.01 -0.41 20.27
CA SER A 254 -26.99 -0.32 18.81
C SER A 254 -26.27 -1.52 18.19
N PRO A 255 -26.88 -2.22 17.21
CA PRO A 255 -26.25 -3.33 16.50
C PRO A 255 -25.14 -2.85 15.54
N ASP A 256 -25.11 -1.56 15.23
CA ASP A 256 -24.16 -0.96 14.28
C ASP A 256 -22.92 -0.37 14.95
N TYR A 257 -22.88 -0.40 16.29
CA TYR A 257 -21.75 0.06 17.07
C TYR A 257 -20.95 -1.13 17.62
N GLY A 258 -19.66 -1.20 17.25
CA GLY A 258 -18.77 -2.30 17.63
C GLY A 258 -18.38 -2.31 19.11
N ARG A 259 -17.34 -3.10 19.43
CA ARG A 259 -16.69 -3.11 20.74
C ARG A 259 -15.18 -3.04 20.59
N ILE A 260 -14.50 -2.51 21.61
CA ILE A 260 -13.04 -2.56 21.68
C ILE A 260 -12.61 -4.03 21.71
N ILE A 261 -11.59 -4.38 20.92
CA ILE A 261 -11.26 -5.77 20.61
C ILE A 261 -10.97 -6.64 21.84
N ASN A 262 -10.37 -6.08 22.88
CA ASN A 262 -10.06 -6.78 24.13
C ASN A 262 -9.81 -5.80 25.30
N GLN A 263 -9.59 -6.37 26.48
CA GLN A 263 -9.38 -5.60 27.72
C GLN A 263 -8.12 -4.72 27.70
N ARG A 264 -7.05 -5.15 27.03
CA ARG A 264 -5.82 -4.36 26.92
C ARG A 264 -6.08 -3.06 26.14
N HIS A 265 -6.72 -3.16 24.98
CA HIS A 265 -7.07 -1.99 24.18
C HIS A 265 -8.13 -1.12 24.88
N PHE A 266 -9.10 -1.74 25.56
CA PHE A 266 -10.11 -1.01 26.32
C PHE A 266 -9.47 -0.12 27.39
N LYS A 267 -8.60 -0.68 28.24
CA LYS A 267 -7.90 0.06 29.30
C LYS A 267 -7.03 1.18 28.74
N ARG A 268 -6.30 0.91 27.64
CA ARG A 268 -5.48 1.91 26.96
C ARG A 268 -6.33 3.10 26.50
N VAL A 269 -7.37 2.86 25.71
CA VAL A 269 -8.23 3.92 25.16
C VAL A 269 -8.94 4.69 26.28
N LYS A 270 -9.45 3.98 27.31
CA LYS A 270 -10.05 4.62 28.49
C LYS A 270 -9.07 5.56 29.20
N SER A 271 -7.80 5.19 29.32
CA SER A 271 -6.78 6.06 29.95
C SER A 271 -6.52 7.36 29.17
N LEU A 272 -6.87 7.43 27.88
CA LEU A 272 -6.73 8.65 27.08
C LEU A 272 -7.78 9.71 27.43
N LEU A 273 -8.84 9.34 28.18
CA LEU A 273 -9.87 10.26 28.64
C LEU A 273 -9.47 11.04 29.90
N GLU A 274 -8.43 10.58 30.61
CA GLU A 274 -7.99 11.17 31.87
C GLU A 274 -7.51 12.61 31.68
N GLY A 275 -8.03 13.53 32.50
CA GLY A 275 -7.69 14.95 32.44
C GLY A 275 -8.22 15.71 31.21
N GLN A 276 -9.05 15.07 30.38
CA GLN A 276 -9.60 15.69 29.17
C GLN A 276 -10.96 16.34 29.42
N LYS A 277 -11.27 17.39 28.66
CA LYS A 277 -12.59 18.02 28.65
C LYS A 277 -13.52 17.28 27.68
N ILE A 278 -14.35 16.42 28.24
CA ILE A 278 -15.34 15.62 27.50
C ILE A 278 -16.54 16.50 27.13
N ALA A 279 -16.76 16.71 25.84
CA ALA A 279 -17.90 17.47 25.33
C ALA A 279 -19.13 16.59 25.03
N HIS A 280 -18.90 15.30 24.75
CA HIS A 280 -19.94 14.29 24.55
C HIS A 280 -19.36 12.89 24.81
N GLY A 281 -20.20 11.96 25.26
CA GLY A 281 -19.83 10.58 25.54
C GLY A 281 -19.01 10.44 26.83
N GLY A 282 -18.01 9.54 26.80
CA GLY A 282 -17.16 9.22 27.94
C GLY A 282 -17.65 8.05 28.79
N GLU A 283 -18.86 7.54 28.55
CA GLU A 283 -19.36 6.34 29.21
C GLU A 283 -18.55 5.12 28.78
N THR A 284 -18.23 4.26 29.74
CA THR A 284 -17.49 3.03 29.50
C THR A 284 -18.12 1.86 30.25
N ASP A 285 -18.02 0.67 29.68
CA ASP A 285 -18.34 -0.59 30.35
C ASP A 285 -17.24 -1.61 30.03
N GLU A 286 -16.44 -1.92 31.06
CA GLU A 286 -15.30 -2.84 30.95
C GLU A 286 -15.75 -4.27 30.65
N ALA A 287 -16.89 -4.72 31.18
CA ALA A 287 -17.34 -6.09 30.99
C ALA A 287 -17.63 -6.40 29.53
N SER A 288 -18.20 -5.43 28.79
CA SER A 288 -18.49 -5.55 27.36
C SER A 288 -17.45 -4.91 26.45
N CYS A 289 -16.34 -4.37 27.00
CA CYS A 289 -15.36 -3.58 26.25
C CYS A 289 -15.99 -2.43 25.45
N PHE A 290 -17.02 -1.80 26.01
CA PHE A 290 -17.76 -0.71 25.40
C PHE A 290 -17.19 0.65 25.83
N ILE A 291 -16.90 1.51 24.86
CA ILE A 291 -16.59 2.93 25.06
C ILE A 291 -17.53 3.72 24.16
N ALA A 292 -18.32 4.63 24.73
CA ALA A 292 -19.25 5.45 23.96
C ALA A 292 -18.51 6.38 22.97
N PRO A 293 -19.13 6.76 21.84
CA PRO A 293 -18.61 7.79 20.96
C PRO A 293 -18.27 9.06 21.73
N THR A 294 -16.99 9.37 21.86
CA THR A 294 -16.50 10.42 22.73
C THR A 294 -15.89 11.56 21.91
N ILE A 295 -16.23 12.80 22.27
CA ILE A 295 -15.66 14.02 21.68
C ILE A 295 -14.94 14.80 22.78
N LEU A 296 -13.69 15.16 22.53
CA LEU A 296 -12.90 15.99 23.45
C LEU A 296 -12.67 17.37 22.83
N THR A 297 -12.86 18.42 23.62
CA THR A 297 -12.67 19.81 23.19
C THR A 297 -11.49 20.44 23.90
N ASP A 298 -10.91 21.49 23.29
CA ASP A 298 -9.81 22.27 23.87
C ASP A 298 -8.61 21.39 24.24
N VAL A 299 -8.35 20.38 23.39
CA VAL A 299 -7.31 19.38 23.65
C VAL A 299 -5.93 20.00 23.45
N SER A 300 -5.08 19.86 24.46
CA SER A 300 -3.67 20.26 24.36
C SER A 300 -2.92 19.29 23.42
N PRO A 301 -2.10 19.81 22.49
CA PRO A 301 -1.27 18.99 21.60
C PRO A 301 -0.29 18.04 22.31
N GLU A 302 0.06 18.35 23.56
CA GLU A 302 0.99 17.63 24.43
C GLU A 302 0.28 16.59 25.32
N SER A 303 -1.04 16.51 25.25
CA SER A 303 -1.79 15.52 26.03
C SER A 303 -1.59 14.10 25.47
N LYS A 304 -1.68 13.09 26.33
CA LYS A 304 -1.51 11.67 25.96
C LYS A 304 -2.36 11.22 24.77
N VAL A 305 -3.60 11.73 24.66
CA VAL A 305 -4.51 11.42 23.53
C VAL A 305 -3.99 11.94 22.19
N MET A 306 -3.04 12.89 22.20
CA MET A 306 -2.36 13.43 21.03
C MET A 306 -0.96 12.86 20.79
N GLU A 307 -0.42 12.00 21.66
CA GLU A 307 0.92 11.40 21.53
C GLU A 307 0.91 10.04 20.83
N GLU A 308 -0.14 9.24 21.02
CA GLU A 308 -0.29 7.92 20.41
C GLU A 308 -1.50 7.83 19.47
N GLU A 309 -1.51 6.85 18.56
CA GLU A 309 -2.68 6.53 17.74
C GLU A 309 -3.85 6.08 18.63
N ILE A 310 -5.01 6.69 18.46
CA ILE A 310 -6.14 6.48 19.37
C ILE A 310 -6.72 5.09 19.16
N PHE A 311 -6.94 4.69 17.91
CA PHE A 311 -7.49 3.39 17.53
C PHE A 311 -8.72 2.99 18.38
N GLY A 312 -9.66 3.92 18.50
CA GLY A 312 -10.77 3.90 19.45
C GLY A 312 -11.74 5.06 19.21
N PRO A 313 -12.91 5.05 19.86
CA PRO A 313 -14.00 5.97 19.58
C PRO A 313 -13.85 7.30 20.34
N VAL A 314 -12.64 7.86 20.37
CA VAL A 314 -12.33 9.14 21.03
C VAL A 314 -11.84 10.12 19.97
N LEU A 315 -12.56 11.23 19.79
CA LEU A 315 -12.28 12.23 18.77
C LEU A 315 -11.86 13.55 19.42
N PRO A 316 -10.55 13.80 19.59
CA PRO A 316 -10.06 15.08 20.07
C PRO A 316 -10.16 16.17 19.00
N ILE A 317 -10.52 17.37 19.45
CA ILE A 317 -10.52 18.60 18.63
C ILE A 317 -9.43 19.52 19.17
N VAL A 318 -8.41 19.73 18.34
CA VAL A 318 -7.33 20.70 18.56
C VAL A 318 -7.62 21.94 17.72
N THR A 319 -7.62 23.11 18.35
CA THR A 319 -7.96 24.35 17.64
C THR A 319 -6.73 25.00 17.02
N VAL A 320 -6.86 25.46 15.77
CA VAL A 320 -5.82 26.19 15.01
C VAL A 320 -6.44 27.42 14.35
N ARG A 321 -5.72 28.53 14.27
CA ARG A 321 -6.25 29.83 13.80
C ARG A 321 -6.32 29.95 12.29
N SER A 322 -5.58 29.11 11.57
CA SER A 322 -5.53 29.14 10.11
C SER A 322 -5.07 27.80 9.51
N VAL A 323 -5.11 27.70 8.18
CA VAL A 323 -4.62 26.52 7.47
C VAL A 323 -3.09 26.41 7.56
N GLU A 324 -2.39 27.54 7.67
CA GLU A 324 -0.94 27.60 7.89
C GLU A 324 -0.55 26.88 9.18
N GLU A 325 -1.22 27.22 10.29
CA GLU A 325 -0.98 26.60 11.59
C GLU A 325 -1.36 25.10 11.56
N ALA A 326 -2.39 24.72 10.80
CA ALA A 326 -2.74 23.31 10.61
C ALA A 326 -1.65 22.54 9.84
N ILE A 327 -1.12 23.11 8.75
CA ILE A 327 -0.04 22.51 7.95
C ILE A 327 1.23 22.35 8.79
N GLU A 328 1.61 23.39 9.54
CA GLU A 328 2.74 23.33 10.46
C GLU A 328 2.54 22.25 11.53
N PHE A 329 1.36 22.19 12.14
CA PHE A 329 1.01 21.17 13.14
C PHE A 329 1.16 19.74 12.61
N ILE A 330 0.70 19.51 11.37
CA ILE A 330 0.78 18.21 10.70
C ILE A 330 2.25 17.85 10.42
N ASN A 331 3.03 18.80 9.89
CA ASN A 331 4.41 18.56 9.47
C ASN A 331 5.40 18.38 10.63
N LEU A 332 5.06 18.86 11.84
CA LEU A 332 5.85 18.63 13.05
C LEU A 332 5.71 17.20 13.61
N ARG A 333 4.83 16.39 13.03
CA ARG A 333 4.52 15.02 13.48
C ARG A 333 4.90 14.00 12.43
N GLU A 334 4.89 12.74 12.85
CA GLU A 334 5.14 11.62 11.94
C GLU A 334 4.10 11.56 10.82
N LYS A 335 4.54 11.21 9.62
CA LYS A 335 3.70 11.16 8.42
C LYS A 335 2.58 10.11 8.59
N PRO A 336 1.30 10.51 8.53
CA PRO A 336 0.18 9.62 8.78
C PRO A 336 -0.16 8.77 7.56
N LEU A 337 -0.91 7.69 7.78
CA LEU A 337 -1.40 6.84 6.69
C LEU A 337 -2.42 7.61 5.82
N ALA A 338 -3.31 8.39 6.43
CA ALA A 338 -4.27 9.23 5.72
C ALA A 338 -4.24 10.68 6.20
N LEU A 339 -4.65 11.60 5.33
CA LEU A 339 -4.90 13.01 5.65
C LEU A 339 -6.26 13.42 5.08
N TYR A 340 -7.02 14.19 5.86
CA TYR A 340 -8.35 14.67 5.47
C TYR A 340 -8.45 16.19 5.54
N VAL A 341 -9.10 16.78 4.54
CA VAL A 341 -9.34 18.23 4.46
C VAL A 341 -10.78 18.50 4.02
N PHE A 342 -11.52 19.31 4.78
CA PHE A 342 -12.87 19.75 4.44
C PHE A 342 -12.87 21.25 4.15
N SER A 343 -13.16 21.64 2.91
CA SER A 343 -13.22 23.04 2.45
C SER A 343 -13.93 23.14 1.09
N ASN A 344 -14.66 24.23 0.89
CA ASN A 344 -15.17 24.63 -0.44
C ASN A 344 -14.08 25.27 -1.31
N LYS A 345 -12.96 25.70 -0.72
CA LYS A 345 -11.87 26.42 -1.40
C LYS A 345 -10.87 25.44 -2.00
N LYS A 346 -10.99 25.19 -3.30
CA LYS A 346 -10.06 24.30 -4.05
C LYS A 346 -8.58 24.67 -3.89
N GLN A 347 -8.26 25.96 -3.76
CA GLN A 347 -6.88 26.40 -3.56
C GLN A 347 -6.33 26.01 -2.18
N LEU A 348 -7.18 26.04 -1.14
CA LEU A 348 -6.79 25.57 0.19
C LEU A 348 -6.49 24.07 0.16
N ILE A 349 -7.36 23.28 -0.47
CA ILE A 349 -7.16 21.83 -0.62
C ILE A 349 -5.83 21.55 -1.33
N ARG A 350 -5.58 22.20 -2.48
CA ARG A 350 -4.32 22.05 -3.23
C ARG A 350 -3.09 22.43 -2.42
N ARG A 351 -3.22 23.44 -1.58
CA ARG A 351 -2.14 23.89 -0.70
C ARG A 351 -1.81 22.84 0.37
N VAL A 352 -2.83 22.30 1.05
CA VAL A 352 -2.64 21.22 2.03
C VAL A 352 -1.97 20.01 1.36
N ILE A 353 -2.39 19.63 0.15
CA ILE A 353 -1.74 18.56 -0.63
C ILE A 353 -0.27 18.87 -0.92
N ALA A 354 0.04 20.09 -1.35
CA ALA A 354 1.38 20.48 -1.77
C ALA A 354 2.36 20.67 -0.61
N GLU A 355 1.86 21.02 0.58
CA GLU A 355 2.67 21.41 1.73
C GLU A 355 2.71 20.34 2.85
N THR A 356 2.09 19.18 2.66
CA THR A 356 2.11 18.06 3.63
C THR A 356 2.50 16.73 2.97
N SER A 357 2.67 15.67 3.77
CA SER A 357 2.97 14.32 3.27
C SER A 357 2.25 13.26 4.10
N SER A 358 1.47 12.41 3.44
CA SER A 358 0.75 11.26 3.99
C SER A 358 0.75 10.10 2.99
N GLY A 359 0.31 8.90 3.40
CA GLY A 359 0.16 7.76 2.50
C GLY A 359 -0.89 8.02 1.42
N GLY A 360 -2.12 8.30 1.86
CA GLY A 360 -3.23 8.76 1.03
C GLY A 360 -3.85 10.06 1.56
N MET A 361 -4.72 10.67 0.76
CA MET A 361 -5.52 11.80 1.21
C MET A 361 -6.93 11.76 0.63
N THR A 362 -7.90 12.31 1.35
CA THR A 362 -9.26 12.52 0.81
C THR A 362 -9.75 13.92 1.17
N ALA A 363 -10.20 14.67 0.16
CA ALA A 363 -10.76 15.99 0.35
C ALA A 363 -12.29 15.91 0.37
N ASN A 364 -12.90 16.57 1.34
CA ASN A 364 -14.33 16.62 1.61
C ASN A 364 -14.98 15.26 1.92
N ASP A 365 -14.20 14.22 2.19
CA ASP A 365 -14.68 12.94 2.70
C ASP A 365 -13.56 12.26 3.51
N VAL A 366 -13.87 11.12 4.12
CA VAL A 366 -12.91 10.27 4.85
C VAL A 366 -12.94 8.86 4.28
N ILE A 367 -11.88 8.07 4.46
CA ILE A 367 -11.79 6.63 4.08
C ILE A 367 -11.81 6.34 2.57
N MET A 368 -12.58 7.09 1.78
CA MET A 368 -12.99 6.75 0.41
C MET A 368 -11.86 6.59 -0.62
N HIS A 369 -10.66 7.13 -0.39
CA HIS A 369 -9.53 6.85 -1.29
C HIS A 369 -9.15 5.36 -1.32
N SER A 370 -9.40 4.63 -0.22
CA SER A 370 -9.08 3.20 -0.10
C SER A 370 -9.98 2.26 -0.91
N VAL A 371 -11.10 2.77 -1.46
CA VAL A 371 -12.03 1.96 -2.27
C VAL A 371 -11.87 2.20 -3.77
N VAL A 372 -10.90 3.02 -4.18
CA VAL A 372 -10.59 3.28 -5.59
C VAL A 372 -9.42 2.38 -6.00
N PRO A 373 -9.65 1.30 -6.77
CA PRO A 373 -8.59 0.31 -7.05
C PRO A 373 -7.44 0.84 -7.92
N ASP A 374 -7.64 1.97 -8.60
CA ASP A 374 -6.61 2.66 -9.38
C ASP A 374 -5.78 3.65 -8.54
N LEU A 375 -6.04 3.76 -7.24
CA LEU A 375 -5.17 4.45 -6.29
C LEU A 375 -4.34 3.42 -5.50
N PRO A 376 -3.01 3.57 -5.43
CA PRO A 376 -2.21 2.71 -4.56
C PRO A 376 -2.55 3.01 -3.10
N PHE A 377 -2.84 1.98 -2.32
CA PHE A 377 -3.02 2.09 -0.88
C PHE A 377 -1.71 1.71 -0.19
N GLY A 378 -1.12 2.65 0.55
CA GLY A 378 0.12 2.43 1.29
C GLY A 378 0.54 3.64 2.11
N GLY A 379 1.42 3.41 3.08
CA GLY A 379 1.98 4.44 3.95
C GLY A 379 3.24 5.12 3.39
N VAL A 380 3.75 6.11 4.13
CA VAL A 380 5.04 6.76 3.86
C VAL A 380 5.75 7.10 5.16
N GLY A 381 7.03 6.73 5.27
CA GLY A 381 7.81 6.95 6.49
C GLY A 381 7.27 6.10 7.64
N HIS A 382 6.85 6.73 8.74
CA HIS A 382 6.36 6.03 9.93
C HIS A 382 5.09 5.20 9.69
N SER A 383 4.23 5.66 8.78
CA SER A 383 2.98 4.97 8.43
C SER A 383 3.16 3.80 7.47
N GLY A 384 4.36 3.60 6.91
CA GLY A 384 4.62 2.45 6.07
C GLY A 384 5.58 2.66 4.91
N MET A 385 5.74 1.59 4.14
CA MET A 385 6.44 1.56 2.85
C MET A 385 5.86 0.47 1.95
N GLY A 386 5.94 0.71 0.63
CA GLY A 386 5.22 -0.10 -0.35
C GLY A 386 3.75 0.31 -0.43
N ALA A 387 3.04 -0.29 -1.38
CA ALA A 387 1.60 -0.10 -1.55
C ALA A 387 0.98 -1.33 -2.22
N TYR A 388 -0.32 -1.51 -2.08
CA TYR A 388 -1.09 -2.55 -2.75
C TYR A 388 -2.48 -2.02 -3.14
N HIS A 389 -3.39 -2.93 -3.48
CA HIS A 389 -4.69 -2.78 -4.18
C HIS A 389 -4.61 -2.84 -5.71
N GLY A 390 -5.56 -3.54 -6.31
CA GLY A 390 -5.71 -3.73 -7.75
C GLY A 390 -4.39 -4.09 -8.44
N ARG A 391 -4.04 -3.30 -9.45
CA ARG A 391 -2.79 -3.47 -10.21
C ARG A 391 -1.55 -3.36 -9.32
N PHE A 392 -1.58 -2.51 -8.29
CA PHE A 392 -0.43 -2.30 -7.41
C PHE A 392 -0.14 -3.52 -6.55
N SER A 393 -1.16 -4.31 -6.17
CA SER A 393 -0.93 -5.61 -5.55
C SER A 393 -0.14 -6.54 -6.49
N PHE A 394 -0.58 -6.66 -7.75
CA PHE A 394 0.11 -7.49 -8.76
C PHE A 394 1.56 -7.04 -8.95
N GLU A 395 1.80 -5.73 -9.06
CA GLU A 395 3.15 -5.19 -9.24
C GLU A 395 4.03 -5.38 -7.99
N THR A 396 3.48 -5.21 -6.78
CA THR A 396 4.20 -5.40 -5.51
C THR A 396 4.66 -6.84 -5.32
N PHE A 397 3.86 -7.81 -5.74
CA PHE A 397 4.20 -9.23 -5.61
C PHE A 397 4.86 -9.82 -6.86
N SER A 398 5.35 -8.98 -7.78
CA SER A 398 6.05 -9.41 -9.00
C SER A 398 7.41 -8.75 -9.13
N HIS A 399 8.38 -9.46 -9.70
CA HIS A 399 9.61 -8.83 -10.18
C HIS A 399 9.39 -8.24 -11.58
N ARG A 400 9.73 -6.96 -11.75
CA ARG A 400 9.68 -6.23 -13.02
C ARG A 400 10.99 -6.43 -13.78
N ARG A 401 11.08 -7.49 -14.57
CA ARG A 401 12.28 -7.85 -15.32
C ARG A 401 12.42 -7.01 -16.59
N ALA A 402 13.49 -6.22 -16.66
CA ALA A 402 13.85 -5.49 -17.87
C ALA A 402 14.49 -6.41 -18.91
N CYS A 403 13.92 -6.43 -20.12
CA CYS A 403 14.40 -7.25 -21.23
C CYS A 403 14.80 -6.36 -22.42
N LEU A 404 16.02 -6.56 -22.93
CA LEU A 404 16.51 -5.95 -24.16
C LEU A 404 17.00 -7.07 -25.08
N ILE A 405 16.26 -7.34 -26.15
CA ILE A 405 16.61 -8.36 -27.13
C ILE A 405 17.28 -7.65 -28.31
N LYS A 406 18.56 -7.95 -28.50
CA LYS A 406 19.38 -7.42 -29.59
C LYS A 406 19.51 -8.45 -30.69
N ASP A 407 19.53 -7.96 -31.93
CA ASP A 407 19.90 -8.75 -33.08
C ASP A 407 21.43 -8.79 -33.24
N LEU A 408 21.99 -9.87 -33.79
CA LEU A 408 23.42 -10.00 -34.12
C LEU A 408 23.84 -9.20 -35.36
N ARG A 409 22.88 -8.58 -36.07
CA ARG A 409 23.14 -7.68 -37.20
C ARG A 409 23.69 -6.31 -36.74
N TRP A 410 24.28 -5.57 -37.68
CA TRP A 410 24.75 -4.17 -37.50
C TRP A 410 25.94 -3.98 -36.53
N GLU A 411 26.77 -5.00 -36.37
CA GLU A 411 27.95 -4.97 -35.50
C GLU A 411 28.95 -3.81 -35.79
N VAL A 412 28.94 -3.27 -37.02
CA VAL A 412 29.68 -2.05 -37.38
C VAL A 412 29.32 -0.86 -36.49
N LEU A 413 28.06 -0.73 -36.06
CA LEU A 413 27.62 0.37 -35.17
C LEU A 413 28.19 0.20 -33.75
N SER A 414 28.47 -1.04 -33.33
CA SER A 414 29.09 -1.36 -32.05
C SER A 414 30.56 -0.90 -31.96
N LYS A 415 31.22 -0.59 -33.09
CA LYS A 415 32.60 -0.06 -33.07
C LYS A 415 32.74 1.19 -32.20
N LEU A 416 31.68 2.01 -32.08
CA LEU A 416 31.68 3.21 -31.24
C LEU A 416 31.93 2.93 -29.75
N ARG A 417 31.63 1.72 -29.27
CA ARG A 417 31.85 1.29 -27.88
C ARG A 417 33.05 0.36 -27.70
N TYR A 418 33.72 -0.05 -28.77
CA TYR A 418 34.82 -1.01 -28.71
C TYR A 418 36.18 -0.33 -28.62
N PRO A 419 37.14 -0.90 -27.86
CA PRO A 419 38.53 -0.45 -27.89
C PRO A 419 39.22 -0.70 -29.24
N PRO A 420 40.26 0.09 -29.59
CA PRO A 420 40.77 1.24 -28.85
C PRO A 420 39.87 2.48 -29.03
N GLY A 421 39.73 3.27 -27.97
CA GLY A 421 38.99 4.53 -28.05
C GLY A 421 39.74 5.59 -28.86
N SER A 422 39.00 6.52 -29.49
CA SER A 422 39.58 7.69 -30.17
C SER A 422 38.78 8.96 -29.87
N MET A 423 39.43 10.12 -29.93
CA MET A 423 38.77 11.41 -29.72
C MET A 423 37.70 11.70 -30.77
N GLU A 424 37.82 11.15 -31.97
CA GLU A 424 36.80 11.25 -33.02
C GLU A 424 35.51 10.51 -32.63
N MET A 425 35.65 9.29 -32.07
CA MET A 425 34.52 8.49 -31.58
C MET A 425 33.84 9.19 -30.39
N VAL A 426 34.61 9.85 -29.52
CA VAL A 426 34.07 10.65 -28.41
C VAL A 426 33.28 11.85 -28.93
N HIS A 427 33.80 12.58 -29.92
CA HIS A 427 33.08 13.73 -30.51
C HIS A 427 31.78 13.29 -31.17
N LEU A 428 31.81 12.17 -31.89
CA LEU A 428 30.61 11.59 -32.45
C LEU A 428 29.60 11.20 -31.36
N ALA A 429 30.05 10.50 -30.32
CA ALA A 429 29.18 10.08 -29.23
C ALA A 429 28.54 11.29 -28.53
N LYS A 430 29.30 12.37 -28.28
CA LYS A 430 28.77 13.65 -27.77
C LYS A 430 27.71 14.24 -28.70
N CYS A 431 27.95 14.21 -30.00
CA CYS A 431 27.01 14.73 -30.97
C CYS A 431 25.71 13.89 -31.03
N LEU A 432 25.81 12.56 -31.10
CA LEU A 432 24.65 11.67 -31.21
C LEU A 432 23.86 11.52 -29.90
N LEU A 433 24.54 11.43 -28.75
CA LEU A 433 23.92 11.12 -27.46
C LEU A 433 23.54 12.38 -26.67
N LEU A 434 24.38 13.42 -26.71
CA LEU A 434 24.15 14.66 -25.95
C LEU A 434 23.51 15.76 -26.79
N LYS A 435 23.30 15.53 -28.10
CA LYS A 435 22.85 16.55 -29.07
C LYS A 435 23.76 17.79 -29.09
N GLN A 436 25.00 17.65 -28.62
CA GLN A 436 26.00 18.70 -28.61
C GLN A 436 26.80 18.64 -29.92
N CYS A 437 26.26 19.23 -30.99
CA CYS A 437 26.91 19.21 -32.29
C CYS A 437 27.23 20.61 -32.81
N ASN A 438 28.42 20.73 -33.42
CA ASN A 438 28.67 21.69 -34.49
C ASN A 438 28.14 21.11 -35.82
N LYS A 439 27.46 21.91 -36.66
CA LYS A 439 26.73 21.42 -37.86
C LYS A 439 27.62 20.68 -38.87
N SER A 440 28.92 20.98 -38.91
CA SER A 440 29.86 20.34 -39.84
C SER A 440 30.17 18.87 -39.49
N THR A 441 30.23 18.53 -38.20
CA THR A 441 30.57 17.18 -37.72
C THR A 441 29.46 16.17 -38.02
N VAL A 442 28.20 16.59 -37.92
CA VAL A 442 27.03 15.75 -38.29
C VAL A 442 27.05 15.42 -39.78
N ALA A 443 27.34 16.41 -40.63
CA ALA A 443 27.35 16.25 -42.09
C ALA A 443 28.46 15.29 -42.55
N GLN A 444 29.65 15.38 -41.96
CA GLN A 444 30.76 14.45 -42.24
C GLN A 444 30.42 13.02 -41.83
N PHE A 445 29.72 12.84 -40.70
CA PHE A 445 29.37 11.52 -40.21
C PHE A 445 28.26 10.85 -41.02
N ILE A 446 27.24 11.59 -41.42
CA ILE A 446 26.19 11.09 -42.33
C ILE A 446 26.83 10.65 -43.66
N SER A 447 27.79 11.41 -44.18
CA SER A 447 28.54 11.06 -45.40
C SER A 447 29.33 9.75 -45.22
N ALA A 448 30.03 9.58 -44.09
CA ALA A 448 30.77 8.35 -43.79
C ALA A 448 29.87 7.13 -43.59
N LEU A 449 28.71 7.30 -42.94
CA LEU A 449 27.73 6.23 -42.74
C LEU A 449 27.09 5.79 -44.06
N LEU A 450 26.79 6.75 -44.95
CA LEU A 450 26.29 6.48 -46.31
C LEU A 450 27.35 5.79 -47.17
N ALA A 451 28.63 6.15 -47.04
CA ALA A 451 29.72 5.47 -47.73
C ALA A 451 29.90 4.02 -47.23
N GLY A 452 29.80 3.80 -45.91
CA GLY A 452 29.81 2.46 -45.32
C GLY A 452 28.62 1.60 -45.76
N LEU A 453 27.41 2.18 -45.84
CA LEU A 453 26.22 1.50 -46.36
C LEU A 453 26.40 1.11 -47.84
N LYS A 454 26.94 2.03 -48.67
CA LYS A 454 27.25 1.75 -50.08
C LYS A 454 28.27 0.62 -50.23
N ALA A 455 29.29 0.55 -49.36
CA ALA A 455 30.27 -0.53 -49.38
C ALA A 455 29.66 -1.89 -49.00
N VAL A 456 28.74 -1.92 -48.03
CA VAL A 456 28.01 -3.15 -47.64
C VAL A 456 27.06 -3.61 -48.75
N VAL A 457 26.30 -2.70 -49.35
CA VAL A 457 25.40 -3.00 -50.48
C VAL A 457 26.19 -3.47 -51.71
N ALA A 458 27.35 -2.87 -51.99
CA ALA A 458 28.24 -3.31 -53.06
C ALA A 458 28.80 -4.72 -52.79
N LYS A 459 29.15 -5.05 -51.54
CA LYS A 459 29.63 -6.39 -51.15
C LYS A 459 28.55 -7.47 -51.27
N VAL A 460 27.31 -7.15 -50.91
CA VAL A 460 26.14 -8.04 -51.07
C VAL A 460 25.80 -8.23 -52.56
N SER A 461 25.88 -7.17 -53.36
CA SER A 461 25.65 -7.23 -54.81
C SER A 461 26.75 -8.03 -55.55
N PHE A 462 28.01 -7.92 -55.12
CA PHE A 462 29.12 -8.71 -55.67
C PHE A 462 29.10 -10.18 -55.24
N GLY A 463 28.70 -10.47 -53.99
CA GLY A 463 28.56 -11.85 -53.52
C GLY A 463 27.47 -12.64 -54.27
N SER A 464 26.43 -11.93 -54.73
CA SER A 464 25.32 -12.48 -55.53
C SER A 464 25.70 -12.76 -57.00
N LEU A 465 26.76 -12.11 -57.51
CA LEU A 465 27.27 -12.32 -58.88
C LEU A 465 28.31 -13.45 -58.99
N LEU A 466 28.83 -13.95 -57.86
CA LEU A 466 29.81 -15.03 -57.79
C LEU A 466 29.19 -16.41 -57.50
N THR A 467 27.86 -16.50 -57.46
CA THR A 467 27.08 -17.75 -57.25
C THR A 467 26.10 -18.05 -58.39
N LEU A 468 26.37 -17.55 -59.60
CA LEU A 468 25.69 -17.92 -60.85
C LEU A 468 26.64 -18.58 -61.82
#